data_AF-A0A7X7RUA8-F1
#
_entry.id   AF-A0A7X7RUA8-F1
#
_cell.length_a   1.000
_cell.length_b   1.000
_cell.length_c   1.000
_cell.angle_alpha   90.00
_cell.angle_beta   90.00
_cell.angle_gamma   90.00
#
_symmetry.space_group_name_H-M   'P 1'
#
loop_
_entity.id
_entity.type
_entity.pdbx_description
1 polymer ?
#
loop_
_entity_poly.entity_id
_entity_poly.type
_entity_poly.pdbx_seq_one_letter_code
_entity_poly.pdbx_strand_id
1 'polypeptide(L)'
;MNEYGGSNLKAPATYSFRPTSGTNEAMRLPVYGGLLVDSTGARFVNEGVLCEKAMFCAEPLVRESYHYAVCDEAFMKRWETEPLPVFLGDARIKEMFADFKVPDIRDQFAKAVEEGWAFTADTIAEVAEHFKLVNLERDVAKYNEFCAAGADGQFFKDPKFLAAVAEPPFYIVESMPAGWLSLGGIKCNEDCQAVDPDNQVIPGLFVAGADADLFTSPYYLPGSANGFALGSGLIAGKKAAESLK
;
A
#
# COMPACT_ATOMS: atom_id res chain seq x y z
N MET A 1 -6.26 1.47 2.93
CA MET A 1 -5.44 0.92 1.85
C MET A 1 -4.29 1.85 1.54
N ASN A 2 -3.07 1.33 1.53
CA ASN A 2 -1.99 1.93 0.77
C ASN A 2 -2.26 1.64 -0.72
N GLU A 3 -2.73 2.61 -1.51
CA GLU A 3 -2.99 2.37 -2.95
C GLU A 3 -1.68 2.17 -3.74
N TYR A 4 -0.61 2.87 -3.38
CA TYR A 4 0.67 2.85 -4.11
C TYR A 4 1.88 3.08 -3.19
N GLY A 5 1.88 2.58 -1.96
CA GLY A 5 3.04 2.76 -1.08
C GLY A 5 2.85 2.31 0.37
N GLY A 6 3.36 3.12 1.28
CA GLY A 6 3.38 2.90 2.71
C GLY A 6 3.04 4.19 3.45
N SER A 7 2.83 4.09 4.75
CA SER A 7 2.71 5.24 5.63
C SER A 7 3.52 5.00 6.89
N ASN A 8 3.99 6.07 7.54
CA ASN A 8 4.62 5.97 8.85
C ASN A 8 4.33 7.26 9.61
N LEU A 9 4.00 7.16 10.90
CA LEU A 9 3.69 8.32 11.74
C LEU A 9 4.90 9.25 11.96
N LYS A 10 6.12 8.76 11.72
CA LYS A 10 7.35 9.55 11.77
C LYS A 10 7.58 10.36 10.50
N ALA A 11 6.97 9.96 9.38
CA ALA A 11 7.05 10.69 8.13
C ALA A 11 6.16 11.95 8.19
N PRO A 12 6.56 13.06 7.55
CA PRO A 12 5.70 14.23 7.44
C PRO A 12 4.39 13.88 6.71
N ALA A 13 3.32 14.59 7.02
CA ALA A 13 2.05 14.43 6.31
C ALA A 13 2.24 14.80 4.83
N THR A 14 2.19 13.80 3.95
CA THR A 14 2.28 14.00 2.50
C THR A 14 0.97 13.63 1.84
N TYR A 15 0.54 14.43 0.87
CA TYR A 15 -0.50 14.03 -0.06
C TYR A 15 0.13 13.12 -1.13
N SER A 16 -0.26 11.84 -1.15
CA SER A 16 0.22 10.88 -2.14
C SER A 16 -0.89 10.54 -3.12
N PHE A 17 -0.64 10.73 -4.42
CA PHE A 17 -1.53 10.22 -5.46
C PHE A 17 -0.79 9.40 -6.51
N ARG A 18 0.38 9.88 -6.96
CA ARG A 18 1.22 9.17 -7.94
C ARG A 18 2.70 9.30 -7.58
N PRO A 19 3.60 8.50 -8.18
CA PRO A 19 5.03 8.74 -8.06
C PRO A 19 5.37 10.20 -8.35
N THR A 20 6.34 10.73 -7.62
CA THR A 20 6.81 12.11 -7.65
C THR A 20 5.77 13.18 -7.30
N SER A 21 4.62 12.82 -6.69
CA SER A 21 3.57 13.78 -6.30
C SER A 21 3.69 14.31 -4.86
N GLY A 22 4.88 14.25 -4.27
CA GLY A 22 5.16 14.79 -2.92
C GLY A 22 5.31 13.74 -1.81
N THR A 23 5.22 12.45 -2.12
CA THR A 23 5.56 11.35 -1.20
C THR A 23 6.96 10.86 -1.44
N ASN A 24 7.65 10.52 -0.36
CA ASN A 24 8.94 9.85 -0.43
C ASN A 24 8.78 8.46 -1.08
N GLU A 25 9.43 8.25 -2.21
CA GLU A 25 9.34 7.05 -3.03
C GLU A 25 9.81 5.78 -2.31
N ALA A 26 10.64 5.89 -1.27
CA ALA A 26 11.03 4.74 -0.46
C ALA A 26 9.80 4.00 0.12
N MET A 27 8.70 4.70 0.39
CA MET A 27 7.42 4.10 0.82
C MET A 27 6.82 3.14 -0.23
N ARG A 28 7.26 3.17 -1.48
CA ARG A 28 6.77 2.30 -2.56
C ARG A 28 7.53 0.99 -2.70
N LEU A 29 8.60 0.79 -1.93
CA LEU A 29 9.38 -0.44 -1.94
C LEU A 29 8.52 -1.73 -1.77
N PRO A 30 7.50 -1.77 -0.89
CA PRO A 30 6.55 -2.90 -0.82
C PRO A 30 5.89 -3.25 -2.16
N VAL A 31 5.51 -2.24 -2.94
CA VAL A 31 4.75 -2.39 -4.19
C VAL A 31 5.67 -2.72 -5.37
N TYR A 32 6.95 -2.34 -5.31
CA TYR A 32 7.93 -2.64 -6.35
C TYR A 32 8.65 -3.98 -6.17
N GLY A 33 8.24 -4.76 -5.17
CA GLY A 33 8.69 -6.15 -5.01
C GLY A 33 9.85 -6.34 -4.05
N GLY A 34 10.15 -5.36 -3.20
CA GLY A 34 11.01 -5.56 -2.03
C GLY A 34 10.49 -6.70 -1.14
N LEU A 35 11.40 -7.34 -0.41
CA LEU A 35 11.07 -8.45 0.48
C LEU A 35 10.27 -7.93 1.68
N LEU A 36 9.05 -8.41 1.89
CA LEU A 36 8.20 -7.98 2.99
C LEU A 36 8.32 -8.90 4.19
N VAL A 37 8.53 -8.30 5.35
CA VAL A 37 8.59 -8.99 6.64
C VAL A 37 7.72 -8.31 7.70
N ASP A 38 7.22 -9.08 8.65
CA ASP A 38 6.41 -8.62 9.77
C ASP A 38 7.27 -7.95 10.87
N SER A 39 6.63 -7.58 11.98
CA SER A 39 7.29 -6.98 13.15
C SER A 39 8.33 -7.88 13.85
N THR A 40 8.44 -9.14 13.48
CA THR A 40 9.45 -10.08 13.98
C THR A 40 10.58 -10.33 12.96
N GLY A 41 10.45 -9.82 11.73
CA GLY A 41 11.36 -10.11 10.63
C GLY A 41 11.01 -11.36 9.82
N ALA A 42 9.83 -11.94 9.99
CA ALA A 42 9.40 -13.10 9.22
C ALA A 42 8.61 -12.68 7.97
N ARG A 43 8.85 -13.35 6.84
CA ARG A 43 8.02 -13.16 5.65
C ARG A 43 6.61 -13.66 5.91
N PHE A 44 5.61 -12.90 5.44
CA PHE A 44 4.22 -13.18 5.73
C PHE A 44 3.29 -13.06 4.51
N VAL A 45 3.81 -12.64 3.36
CA VAL A 45 3.00 -12.35 2.17
C VAL A 45 3.75 -12.65 0.88
N ASN A 46 2.98 -12.90 -0.19
CA ASN A 46 3.49 -12.90 -1.57
C ASN A 46 3.58 -11.46 -2.08
N GLU A 47 4.78 -10.90 -2.19
CA GLU A 47 5.00 -9.52 -2.61
C GLU A 47 4.66 -9.30 -4.09
N GLY A 48 4.68 -10.35 -4.91
CA GLY A 48 4.24 -10.29 -6.30
C GLY A 48 2.77 -9.92 -6.43
N VAL A 49 1.92 -10.29 -5.46
CA VAL A 49 0.50 -9.85 -5.44
C VAL A 49 0.41 -8.33 -5.29
N LEU A 50 1.33 -7.71 -4.55
CA LEU A 50 1.37 -6.25 -4.42
C LEU A 50 1.82 -5.59 -5.74
N CYS A 51 2.80 -6.17 -6.42
CA CYS A 51 3.23 -5.70 -7.75
C CYS A 51 2.11 -5.82 -8.80
N GLU A 52 1.30 -6.87 -8.74
CA GLU A 52 0.22 -7.13 -9.71
C GLU A 52 -1.10 -6.46 -9.36
N LYS A 53 -1.36 -6.19 -8.08
CA LYS A 53 -2.66 -5.72 -7.57
C LYS A 53 -2.49 -4.60 -6.54
N ALA A 54 -1.63 -3.62 -6.82
CA ALA A 54 -1.30 -2.50 -5.91
C ALA A 54 -2.51 -1.87 -5.18
N MET A 55 -3.69 -1.82 -5.81
CA MET A 55 -4.91 -1.26 -5.21
C MET A 55 -5.73 -2.24 -4.33
N PHE A 56 -5.50 -3.55 -4.42
CA PHE A 56 -6.35 -4.59 -3.79
C PHE A 56 -5.57 -5.56 -2.90
N CYS A 57 -4.30 -5.26 -2.61
CA CYS A 57 -3.36 -6.19 -1.98
C CYS A 57 -3.07 -5.87 -0.50
N ALA A 58 -3.76 -4.91 0.10
CA ALA A 58 -3.42 -4.41 1.45
C ALA A 58 -3.99 -5.27 2.60
N GLU A 59 -4.87 -6.24 2.33
CA GLU A 59 -5.49 -7.07 3.38
C GLU A 59 -4.47 -7.81 4.28
N PRO A 60 -3.40 -8.41 3.74
CA PRO A 60 -2.38 -9.03 4.60
C PRO A 60 -1.67 -8.01 5.49
N LEU A 61 -1.52 -6.77 5.00
CA LEU A 61 -0.81 -5.70 5.72
C LEU A 61 -1.62 -5.21 6.92
N VAL A 62 -2.96 -5.14 6.85
CA VAL A 62 -3.78 -4.63 7.97
C VAL A 62 -3.76 -5.52 9.21
N ARG A 63 -3.24 -6.74 9.10
CA ARG A 63 -3.04 -7.65 10.24
C ARG A 63 -1.77 -7.32 11.03
N GLU A 64 -0.86 -6.55 10.44
CA GLU A 64 0.39 -6.13 11.04
C GLU A 64 0.29 -4.69 11.56
N SER A 65 0.81 -4.44 12.76
CA SER A 65 0.94 -3.05 13.26
C SER A 65 2.02 -2.29 12.50
N TYR A 66 3.11 -2.99 12.19
CA TYR A 66 4.21 -2.53 11.35
C TYR A 66 4.65 -3.68 10.45
N HIS A 67 5.01 -3.35 9.22
CA HIS A 67 5.67 -4.24 8.29
C HIS A 67 6.86 -3.53 7.67
N TYR A 68 7.84 -4.30 7.22
CA TYR A 68 9.09 -3.78 6.68
C TYR A 68 9.31 -4.31 5.28
N ALA A 69 9.81 -3.46 4.38
CA ALA A 69 10.26 -3.88 3.06
C ALA A 69 11.78 -3.73 2.98
N VAL A 70 12.45 -4.79 2.52
CA VAL A 70 13.91 -4.87 2.42
C VAL A 70 14.32 -5.03 0.96
N CYS A 71 15.38 -4.33 0.56
CA CYS A 71 16.07 -4.53 -0.71
C CYS A 71 17.57 -4.28 -0.57
N ASP A 72 18.29 -4.52 -1.66
CA ASP A 72 19.74 -4.47 -1.70
C ASP A 72 20.22 -3.47 -2.77
N GLU A 73 21.54 -3.33 -2.91
CA GLU A 73 22.16 -2.38 -3.83
C GLU A 73 21.83 -2.67 -5.31
N ALA A 74 21.68 -3.95 -5.68
CA ALA A 74 21.28 -4.33 -7.03
C ALA A 74 19.86 -3.85 -7.33
N PHE A 75 18.92 -4.05 -6.40
CA PHE A 75 17.56 -3.52 -6.54
C PHE A 75 17.55 -2.00 -6.61
N MET A 76 18.33 -1.32 -5.77
CA MET A 76 18.36 0.15 -5.72
C MET A 76 18.84 0.77 -7.04
N LYS A 77 19.90 0.21 -7.65
CA LYS A 77 20.36 0.59 -9.00
C LYS A 77 19.27 0.42 -10.06
N ARG A 78 18.51 -0.67 -10.01
CA ARG A 78 17.39 -0.89 -10.95
C ARG A 78 16.31 0.15 -10.74
N TRP A 79 15.96 0.45 -9.50
CA TRP A 79 14.93 1.44 -9.17
C TRP A 79 15.29 2.85 -9.65
N GLU A 80 16.57 3.21 -9.60
CA GLU A 80 17.09 4.49 -10.12
C GLU A 80 17.00 4.60 -11.64
N THR A 81 17.28 3.51 -12.34
CA THR A 81 17.63 3.54 -13.77
C THR A 81 16.52 3.04 -14.69
N GLU A 82 15.75 2.05 -14.24
CA GLU A 82 14.65 1.44 -15.00
C GLU A 82 13.35 2.25 -14.83
N PRO A 83 12.48 2.29 -15.85
CA PRO A 83 11.17 2.91 -15.72
C PRO A 83 10.26 2.09 -14.80
N LEU A 84 9.44 2.76 -13.98
CA LEU A 84 8.59 2.11 -12.98
C LEU A 84 7.73 0.90 -13.45
N PRO A 85 7.22 0.84 -14.69
CA PRO A 85 6.44 -0.31 -15.17
C PRO A 85 7.13 -1.68 -15.09
N VAL A 86 8.47 -1.72 -15.00
CA VAL A 86 9.21 -2.98 -14.86
C VAL A 86 8.95 -3.68 -13.52
N PHE A 87 8.62 -2.91 -12.47
CA PHE A 87 8.36 -3.40 -11.12
C PHE A 87 6.90 -3.79 -10.90
N LEU A 88 6.05 -3.55 -11.89
CA LEU A 88 4.60 -3.67 -11.77
C LEU A 88 4.08 -4.80 -12.64
N GLY A 89 2.88 -5.29 -12.32
CA GLY A 89 2.15 -6.28 -13.12
C GLY A 89 0.88 -5.73 -13.76
N ASP A 90 0.18 -4.82 -13.09
CA ASP A 90 -1.08 -4.24 -13.58
C ASP A 90 -0.84 -3.33 -14.81
N ALA A 91 -1.40 -3.72 -15.96
CA ALA A 91 -1.23 -3.00 -17.22
C ALA A 91 -1.68 -1.53 -17.17
N ARG A 92 -2.74 -1.21 -16.40
CA ARG A 92 -3.25 0.16 -16.25
C ARG A 92 -2.26 1.02 -15.47
N ILE A 93 -1.62 0.43 -14.46
CA ILE A 93 -0.65 1.14 -13.62
C ILE A 93 0.66 1.31 -14.39
N LYS A 94 1.06 0.31 -15.18
CA LYS A 94 2.18 0.43 -16.12
C LYS A 94 1.97 1.59 -17.10
N GLU A 95 0.78 1.71 -17.67
CA GLU A 95 0.47 2.83 -18.57
C GLU A 95 0.48 4.17 -17.83
N MET A 96 -0.15 4.23 -16.65
CA MET A 96 -0.18 5.45 -15.83
C MET A 96 1.22 5.94 -15.43
N PHE A 97 2.15 5.02 -15.19
CA PHE A 97 3.51 5.33 -14.73
C PHE A 97 4.59 5.12 -15.80
N ALA A 98 4.21 5.05 -17.08
CA ALA A 98 5.11 4.66 -18.17
C ALA A 98 6.40 5.49 -18.24
N ASP A 99 6.28 6.79 -18.01
CA ASP A 99 7.36 7.76 -18.18
C ASP A 99 8.10 8.10 -16.88
N PHE A 100 7.77 7.44 -15.76
CA PHE A 100 8.34 7.78 -14.46
C PHE A 100 9.58 6.95 -14.15
N LYS A 101 10.56 7.62 -13.55
CA LYS A 101 11.78 7.08 -12.93
C LYS A 101 12.01 7.77 -11.61
N VAL A 102 12.83 7.17 -10.74
CA VAL A 102 13.18 7.74 -9.44
C VAL A 102 14.71 7.84 -9.31
N PRO A 103 15.37 8.72 -10.10
CA PRO A 103 16.82 8.83 -10.07
C PRO A 103 17.38 9.35 -8.74
N ASP A 104 16.54 9.98 -7.91
CA ASP A 104 16.85 10.55 -6.62
C ASP A 104 16.48 9.64 -5.44
N ILE A 105 16.15 8.35 -5.69
CA ILE A 105 15.68 7.45 -4.63
C ILE A 105 16.65 7.34 -3.45
N ARG A 106 17.96 7.47 -3.67
CA ARG A 106 18.95 7.48 -2.57
C ARG A 106 18.82 8.68 -1.66
N ASP A 107 18.61 9.88 -2.23
CA ASP A 107 18.38 11.10 -1.46
C ASP A 107 17.07 10.98 -0.67
N GLN A 108 16.05 10.40 -1.29
CA GLN A 108 14.78 10.11 -0.63
C GLN A 108 14.95 9.08 0.49
N PHE A 109 15.75 8.04 0.31
CA PHE A 109 16.05 7.06 1.36
C PHE A 109 16.86 7.67 2.51
N ALA A 110 17.85 8.51 2.21
CA ALA A 110 18.63 9.22 3.22
C ALA A 110 17.71 10.10 4.09
N LYS A 111 16.77 10.83 3.47
CA LYS A 111 15.75 11.58 4.20
C LYS A 111 14.85 10.67 5.05
N ALA A 112 14.48 9.50 4.55
CA ALA A 112 13.69 8.54 5.31
C ALA A 112 14.44 8.01 6.56
N VAL A 113 15.75 7.84 6.44
CA VAL A 113 16.65 7.48 7.56
C VAL A 113 16.72 8.62 8.58
N GLU A 114 16.89 9.86 8.13
CA GLU A 114 16.86 11.04 9.00
C GLU A 114 15.52 11.19 9.74
N GLU A 115 14.42 10.88 9.08
CA GLU A 115 13.07 10.88 9.65
C GLU A 115 12.79 9.65 10.55
N GLY A 116 13.67 8.65 10.56
CA GLY A 116 13.65 7.52 11.51
C GLY A 116 12.67 6.39 11.15
N TRP A 117 12.21 6.32 9.90
CA TRP A 117 11.34 5.24 9.40
C TRP A 117 12.01 4.38 8.32
N ALA A 118 13.30 4.59 8.05
CA ALA A 118 14.12 3.73 7.23
C ALA A 118 15.50 3.51 7.86
N PHE A 119 16.23 2.51 7.38
CA PHE A 119 17.61 2.27 7.78
C PHE A 119 18.42 1.69 6.62
N THR A 120 19.72 2.00 6.62
CA THR A 120 20.69 1.48 5.64
C THR A 120 21.88 0.91 6.39
N ALA A 121 22.34 -0.28 6.02
CA ALA A 121 23.48 -0.93 6.65
C ALA A 121 24.26 -1.83 5.68
N ASP A 122 25.47 -2.23 6.07
CA ASP A 122 26.32 -3.11 5.24
C ASP A 122 25.98 -4.59 5.46
N THR A 123 25.22 -4.92 6.50
CA THR A 123 24.80 -6.30 6.80
C THR A 123 23.33 -6.40 7.19
N ILE A 124 22.71 -7.55 6.89
CA ILE A 124 21.33 -7.84 7.34
C ILE A 124 21.25 -7.94 8.87
N ALA A 125 22.34 -8.34 9.55
CA ALA A 125 22.40 -8.39 11.01
C ALA A 125 22.23 -7.00 11.63
N GLU A 126 22.89 -5.97 11.09
CA GLU A 126 22.73 -4.58 11.54
C GLU A 126 21.30 -4.08 11.30
N VAL A 127 20.69 -4.44 10.16
CA VAL A 127 19.28 -4.14 9.87
C VAL A 127 18.37 -4.81 10.91
N ALA A 128 18.61 -6.08 11.20
CA ALA A 128 17.84 -6.85 12.16
C ALA A 128 17.97 -6.28 13.58
N GLU A 129 19.16 -5.87 14.00
CA GLU A 129 19.40 -5.25 15.30
C GLU A 129 18.65 -3.91 15.43
N HIS A 130 18.74 -3.04 14.41
CA HIS A 130 18.13 -1.71 14.43
C HIS A 130 16.63 -1.75 14.70
N PHE A 131 15.91 -2.63 14.00
CA PHE A 131 14.45 -2.77 14.10
C PHE A 131 14.01 -3.94 14.99
N LYS A 132 14.94 -4.67 15.62
CA LYS A 132 14.69 -5.84 16.49
C LYS A 132 13.97 -6.99 15.78
N LEU A 133 14.33 -7.22 14.52
CA LEU A 133 13.72 -8.22 13.62
C LEU A 133 14.42 -9.57 13.76
N VAL A 134 14.10 -10.30 14.83
CA VAL A 134 14.76 -11.56 15.25
C VAL A 134 14.80 -12.67 14.19
N ASN A 135 13.89 -12.65 13.21
CA ASN A 135 13.78 -13.66 12.16
C ASN A 135 14.41 -13.22 10.82
N LEU A 136 14.85 -11.96 10.69
CA LEU A 136 15.17 -11.36 9.40
C LEU A 136 16.32 -12.07 8.67
N GLU A 137 17.44 -12.33 9.35
CA GLU A 137 18.60 -12.98 8.72
C GLU A 137 18.25 -14.36 8.15
N ARG A 138 17.47 -15.15 8.90
CA ARG A 138 17.01 -16.48 8.47
C ARG A 138 16.13 -16.37 7.22
N ASP A 139 15.17 -15.47 7.24
CA ASP A 139 14.18 -15.36 6.16
C ASP A 139 14.77 -14.74 4.89
N VAL A 140 15.70 -13.78 5.02
CA VAL A 140 16.49 -13.27 3.88
C VAL A 140 17.32 -14.38 3.26
N ALA A 141 18.05 -15.16 4.07
CA ALA A 141 18.83 -16.29 3.57
C ALA A 141 17.93 -17.30 2.84
N LYS A 142 16.79 -17.66 3.42
CA LYS A 142 15.84 -18.61 2.81
C LYS A 142 15.24 -18.07 1.51
N TYR A 143 14.88 -16.80 1.47
CA TYR A 143 14.37 -16.17 0.26
C TYR A 143 15.43 -16.10 -0.84
N ASN A 144 16.70 -15.85 -0.51
CA ASN A 144 17.79 -15.90 -1.48
C ASN A 144 17.99 -17.30 -2.08
N GLU A 145 17.76 -18.39 -1.33
CA GLU A 145 17.74 -19.74 -1.90
C GLU A 145 16.64 -19.88 -2.96
N PHE A 146 15.45 -19.32 -2.73
CA PHE A 146 14.35 -19.32 -3.69
C PHE A 146 14.66 -18.47 -4.94
N CYS A 147 15.28 -17.31 -4.75
CA CYS A 147 15.77 -16.48 -5.86
C CYS A 147 16.78 -17.25 -6.72
N ALA A 148 17.73 -17.95 -6.11
CA ALA A 148 18.71 -18.78 -6.81
C ALA A 148 18.06 -19.98 -7.54
N ALA A 149 17.01 -20.56 -6.97
CA ALA A 149 16.24 -21.64 -7.59
C ALA A 149 15.27 -21.14 -8.69
N GLY A 150 15.01 -19.83 -8.76
CA GLY A 150 14.03 -19.22 -9.68
C GLY A 150 12.57 -19.50 -9.31
N ALA A 151 12.30 -19.97 -8.08
CA ALA A 151 10.94 -20.30 -7.62
C ALA A 151 10.80 -20.10 -6.10
N ASP A 152 9.80 -19.31 -5.68
CA ASP A 152 9.45 -19.12 -4.27
C ASP A 152 8.61 -20.28 -3.74
N GLY A 153 9.28 -21.18 -3.01
CA GLY A 153 8.64 -22.34 -2.39
C GLY A 153 7.80 -22.02 -1.14
N GLN A 154 7.81 -20.78 -0.66
CA GLN A 154 7.09 -20.37 0.55
C GLN A 154 5.79 -19.65 0.22
N PHE A 155 5.84 -18.63 -0.64
CA PHE A 155 4.69 -17.79 -0.97
C PHE A 155 4.32 -17.78 -2.46
N PHE A 156 5.03 -18.53 -3.30
CA PHE A 156 4.77 -18.65 -4.74
C PHE A 156 4.78 -17.28 -5.45
N LYS A 157 5.67 -16.36 -5.02
CA LYS A 157 5.95 -15.12 -5.74
C LYS A 157 6.34 -15.43 -7.19
N ASP A 158 5.73 -14.72 -8.13
CA ASP A 158 6.03 -14.89 -9.56
C ASP A 158 7.54 -14.68 -9.79
N PRO A 159 8.24 -15.61 -10.47
CA PRO A 159 9.67 -15.51 -10.75
C PRO A 159 10.12 -14.16 -11.33
N LYS A 160 9.28 -13.47 -12.10
CA LYS A 160 9.61 -12.15 -12.67
C LYS A 160 9.78 -11.05 -11.63
N PHE A 161 9.26 -11.25 -10.41
CA PHE A 161 9.40 -10.33 -9.28
C PHE A 161 10.39 -10.83 -8.23
N LEU A 162 11.03 -12.00 -8.42
CA LEU A 162 12.12 -12.42 -7.55
C LEU A 162 13.28 -11.44 -7.69
N ALA A 163 13.69 -10.91 -6.55
CA ALA A 163 14.82 -10.00 -6.42
C ALA A 163 15.56 -10.41 -5.16
N ALA A 164 16.79 -10.93 -5.32
CA ALA A 164 17.60 -11.33 -4.18
C ALA A 164 17.91 -10.11 -3.28
N VAL A 165 18.19 -10.38 -2.01
CA VAL A 165 18.66 -9.39 -1.05
C VAL A 165 20.04 -9.86 -0.59
N ALA A 166 21.08 -9.59 -1.40
CA ALA A 166 22.39 -10.20 -1.24
C ALA A 166 23.56 -9.20 -1.39
N GLU A 167 23.37 -8.09 -2.09
CA GLU A 167 24.43 -7.11 -2.34
C GLU A 167 24.33 -5.89 -1.40
N PRO A 168 25.29 -5.68 -0.48
CA PRO A 168 25.27 -4.49 0.36
C PRO A 168 25.54 -3.21 -0.46
N PRO A 169 25.10 -2.03 0.03
CA PRO A 169 24.31 -1.83 1.25
C PRO A 169 22.88 -2.37 1.15
N PHE A 170 22.32 -2.72 2.31
CA PHE A 170 20.94 -3.14 2.48
C PHE A 170 20.07 -1.97 2.92
N TYR A 171 18.87 -1.90 2.36
CA TYR A 171 17.92 -0.82 2.53
C TYR A 171 16.61 -1.37 3.09
N ILE A 172 16.11 -0.80 4.18
CA ILE A 172 14.85 -1.20 4.80
C ILE A 172 13.94 0.00 5.07
N VAL A 173 12.64 -0.18 4.83
CA VAL A 173 11.60 0.81 5.12
C VAL A 173 10.59 0.22 6.09
N GLU A 174 10.32 0.92 7.19
CA GLU A 174 9.25 0.63 8.14
C GLU A 174 7.95 1.30 7.67
N SER A 175 6.88 0.53 7.57
CA SER A 175 5.57 1.00 7.14
C SER A 175 4.46 0.50 8.05
N MET A 176 3.39 1.27 8.10
CA MET A 176 2.12 0.95 8.73
C MET A 176 1.03 0.81 7.66
N PRO A 177 -0.04 0.07 7.96
CA PRO A 177 -1.23 0.07 7.12
C PRO A 177 -1.85 1.47 7.09
N ALA A 178 -1.93 2.11 5.92
CA ALA A 178 -2.75 3.31 5.77
C ALA A 178 -4.16 2.94 5.34
N GLY A 179 -5.15 3.74 5.76
CA GLY A 179 -6.52 3.79 5.24
C GLY A 179 -6.63 4.81 4.10
N TRP A 180 -7.34 4.50 3.01
CA TRP A 180 -7.64 5.50 1.97
C TRP A 180 -9.07 6.02 2.13
N LEU A 181 -9.98 5.08 2.32
CA LEU A 181 -11.40 5.32 2.56
C LEU A 181 -11.94 4.21 3.47
N SER A 182 -12.99 4.52 4.22
CA SER A 182 -13.82 3.54 4.94
C SER A 182 -15.05 3.20 4.09
N LEU A 183 -15.49 1.94 4.13
CA LEU A 183 -16.73 1.46 3.51
C LEU A 183 -17.62 0.82 4.58
N GLY A 184 -18.94 0.87 4.36
CA GLY A 184 -19.93 0.25 5.25
C GLY A 184 -20.46 1.19 6.35
N GLY A 185 -20.63 2.48 6.03
CA GLY A 185 -21.09 3.51 6.97
C GLY A 185 -22.54 3.34 7.45
N ILE A 186 -23.28 4.44 7.51
CA ILE A 186 -24.66 4.51 7.99
C ILE A 186 -25.60 3.88 6.96
N LYS A 187 -26.49 3.02 7.42
CA LYS A 187 -27.53 2.43 6.57
C LYS A 187 -28.48 3.47 6.03
N CYS A 188 -28.67 3.48 4.73
CA CYS A 188 -29.64 4.35 4.08
C CYS A 188 -30.45 3.63 2.99
N ASN A 189 -31.63 4.17 2.69
CA ASN A 189 -32.45 3.71 1.56
C ASN A 189 -31.98 4.35 0.23
N GLU A 190 -32.70 4.07 -0.86
CA GLU A 190 -32.42 4.59 -2.21
C GLU A 190 -32.53 6.12 -2.32
N ASP A 191 -33.27 6.75 -1.41
CA ASP A 191 -33.44 8.19 -1.30
C ASP A 191 -32.38 8.84 -0.40
N CYS A 192 -31.35 8.07 -0.01
CA CYS A 192 -30.26 8.49 0.86
C CYS A 192 -30.73 8.90 2.26
N GLN A 193 -31.90 8.43 2.72
CA GLN A 193 -32.40 8.65 4.08
C GLN A 193 -31.78 7.63 5.03
N ALA A 194 -31.25 8.08 6.16
CA ALA A 194 -30.75 7.17 7.19
C ALA A 194 -31.90 6.32 7.74
N VAL A 195 -31.61 5.05 8.05
CA VAL A 195 -32.55 4.15 8.71
C VAL A 195 -32.01 3.66 10.04
N ASP A 196 -32.93 3.36 10.96
CA ASP A 196 -32.62 2.77 12.26
C ASP A 196 -32.40 1.23 12.15
N PRO A 197 -32.09 0.53 13.27
CA PRO A 197 -31.90 -0.92 13.25
C PRO A 197 -33.12 -1.73 12.79
N ASP A 198 -34.34 -1.17 12.87
CA ASP A 198 -35.60 -1.76 12.41
C ASP A 198 -35.93 -1.38 10.96
N ASN A 199 -34.98 -0.74 10.26
CA ASN A 199 -35.09 -0.20 8.90
C ASN A 199 -36.16 0.89 8.74
N GLN A 200 -36.50 1.60 9.82
CA GLN A 200 -37.39 2.76 9.75
C GLN A 200 -36.59 4.02 9.42
N VAL A 201 -37.14 4.84 8.53
CA VAL A 201 -36.53 6.12 8.14
C VAL A 201 -36.44 7.04 9.34
N ILE A 202 -35.26 7.62 9.56
CA ILE A 202 -35.03 8.68 10.54
C ILE A 202 -35.37 10.02 9.86
N PRO A 203 -36.45 10.71 10.25
CA PRO A 203 -36.90 11.91 9.56
C PRO A 203 -35.85 13.03 9.57
N GLY A 204 -35.60 13.61 8.39
CA GLY A 204 -34.67 14.74 8.23
C GLY A 204 -33.18 14.37 8.22
N LEU A 205 -32.82 13.09 8.35
CA LEU A 205 -31.43 12.64 8.31
C LEU A 205 -31.12 11.96 6.97
N PHE A 206 -30.18 12.56 6.22
CA PHE A 206 -29.71 12.05 4.93
C PHE A 206 -28.21 11.79 4.96
N VAL A 207 -27.75 10.77 4.23
CA VAL A 207 -26.35 10.32 4.21
C VAL A 207 -25.90 10.14 2.78
N ALA A 208 -24.66 10.55 2.46
CA ALA A 208 -24.10 10.44 1.13
C ALA A 208 -22.60 10.09 1.19
N GLY A 209 -22.05 9.63 0.07
CA GLY A 209 -20.63 9.31 -0.06
C GLY A 209 -20.18 8.16 0.84
N ALA A 210 -18.94 8.24 1.32
CA ALA A 210 -18.32 7.17 2.12
C ALA A 210 -19.00 6.96 3.49
N ASP A 211 -19.83 7.92 3.92
CA ASP A 211 -20.60 7.80 5.15
C ASP A 211 -21.84 6.90 4.99
N ALA A 212 -22.26 6.56 3.76
CA ALA A 212 -23.37 5.65 3.51
C ALA A 212 -22.90 4.19 3.36
N ASP A 213 -23.74 3.22 3.74
CA ASP A 213 -23.42 1.79 3.78
C ASP A 213 -23.56 1.04 2.44
N LEU A 214 -23.79 1.77 1.34
CA LEU A 214 -24.19 1.17 0.06
C LEU A 214 -23.09 0.31 -0.60
N PHE A 215 -21.92 0.17 0.04
CA PHE A 215 -20.89 -0.77 -0.35
C PHE A 215 -20.95 -2.06 0.49
N THR A 216 -21.37 -3.16 -0.13
CA THR A 216 -21.50 -4.49 0.52
C THR A 216 -20.34 -5.44 0.24
N SER A 217 -19.33 -5.00 -0.51
CA SER A 217 -18.16 -5.81 -0.89
C SER A 217 -16.89 -4.92 -0.91
N PRO A 218 -15.69 -5.46 -0.66
CA PRO A 218 -14.45 -4.70 -0.80
C PRO A 218 -14.40 -4.00 -2.16
N TYR A 219 -13.92 -2.76 -2.16
CA TYR A 219 -13.78 -1.85 -3.31
C TYR A 219 -13.64 -2.60 -4.65
N TYR A 220 -14.70 -2.55 -5.47
CA TYR A 220 -14.83 -3.43 -6.65
C TYR A 220 -14.29 -2.81 -7.94
N LEU A 221 -14.33 -1.47 -8.05
CA LEU A 221 -13.95 -0.75 -9.26
C LEU A 221 -13.27 0.59 -8.94
N PRO A 222 -12.20 0.96 -9.65
CA PRO A 222 -11.58 2.28 -9.55
C PRO A 222 -12.60 3.41 -9.72
N GLY A 223 -12.55 4.41 -8.84
CA GLY A 223 -13.42 5.59 -8.89
C GLY A 223 -14.86 5.35 -8.43
N SER A 224 -15.24 4.12 -8.06
CA SER A 224 -16.60 3.80 -7.61
C SER A 224 -17.04 4.62 -6.39
N ALA A 225 -16.16 4.80 -5.40
CA ALA A 225 -16.42 5.64 -4.23
C ALA A 225 -16.68 7.12 -4.60
N ASN A 226 -15.89 7.68 -5.52
CA ASN A 226 -16.07 9.04 -6.01
C ASN A 226 -17.39 9.19 -6.79
N GLY A 227 -17.68 8.25 -7.69
CA GLY A 227 -18.94 8.25 -8.45
C GLY A 227 -20.16 8.15 -7.53
N PHE A 228 -20.08 7.30 -6.50
CA PHE A 228 -21.12 7.19 -5.50
C PHE A 228 -21.29 8.47 -4.69
N ALA A 229 -20.21 9.10 -4.24
CA ALA A 229 -20.27 10.37 -3.50
C ALA A 229 -20.96 11.48 -4.31
N LEU A 230 -20.65 11.60 -5.60
CA LEU A 230 -21.31 12.55 -6.49
C LEU A 230 -22.80 12.23 -6.68
N GLY A 231 -23.13 10.96 -6.95
CA GLY A 231 -24.51 10.52 -7.20
C GLY A 231 -25.39 10.63 -5.96
N SER A 232 -24.97 10.04 -4.85
CA SER A 232 -25.69 10.09 -3.57
C SER A 232 -25.80 11.52 -3.03
N GLY A 233 -24.78 12.36 -3.17
CA GLY A 233 -24.85 13.77 -2.77
C GLY A 233 -25.94 14.54 -3.51
N LEU A 234 -26.09 14.30 -4.82
CA LEU A 234 -27.18 14.88 -5.61
C LEU A 234 -28.56 14.38 -5.16
N ILE A 235 -28.69 13.08 -4.90
CA ILE A 235 -29.96 12.46 -4.46
C ILE A 235 -30.35 12.99 -3.08
N ALA A 236 -29.44 12.90 -2.11
CA ALA A 236 -29.63 13.39 -0.74
C ALA A 236 -30.03 14.87 -0.72
N GLY A 237 -29.35 15.72 -1.49
CA GLY A 237 -29.67 17.14 -1.57
C GLY A 237 -31.07 17.42 -2.12
N LYS A 238 -31.50 16.71 -3.18
CA LYS A 238 -32.85 16.85 -3.74
C LYS A 238 -33.92 16.39 -2.76
N LYS A 239 -33.72 15.22 -2.14
CA LYS A 239 -34.69 14.62 -1.21
C LYS A 239 -34.81 15.41 0.08
N ALA A 240 -33.70 15.95 0.59
CA ALA A 240 -33.71 16.88 1.71
C ALA A 240 -34.55 18.13 1.38
N ALA A 241 -34.35 18.74 0.20
CA ALA A 241 -35.12 19.92 -0.20
C ALA A 241 -36.62 19.64 -0.41
N GLU A 242 -36.97 18.45 -0.92
CA GLU A 242 -38.36 17.99 -1.04
C GLU A 242 -39.02 17.78 0.32
N SER A 243 -38.29 17.27 1.31
CA SER A 243 -38.81 17.00 2.66
C SER A 243 -39.18 18.25 3.48
N LEU A 244 -38.78 19.44 3.03
CA LEU A 244 -39.07 20.73 3.67
C LEU A 244 -40.35 21.40 3.16
N LYS A 245 -40.99 20.85 2.12
CA LYS A 245 -42.22 21.37 1.52
C LYS A 245 -43.45 20.67 2.09
#